data_AF-A0A953X264-F1
#
_entry.id   AF-A0A953X264-F1
#
_cell.length_a   1.000
_cell.length_b   1.000
_cell.length_c   1.000
_cell.angle_alpha   90.00
_cell.angle_beta   90.00
_cell.angle_gamma   90.00
#
_symmetry.space_group_name_H-M   'P 1'
#
loop_
_entity.id
_entity.type
_entity.pdbx_description
1 polymer ?
#
loop_
_entity_poly.entity_id
_entity_poly.type
_entity_poly.pdbx_seq_one_letter_code
_entity_poly.pdbx_strand_id
1 'polypeptide(L)'
;DFRLKNTLALPEKLQFNMSILERTEKNAADTERDILAIDEEKRLLTFEANVKAATSQTALTGTSPTAQSEIERQLDSLKLQYAAKTAIYAPTHPEMRSLKAAMDALEQELQRAQAQPAAPAQTPEEQTPAAGQQNIDVQMVDQKIKSLDERRAFLVAQAEGFKKAAADLKDIIVRTPEIAAQLGGLERQRDSLQRSMDDVNSKLAQARLGERLEQDQQGERFEVIEQPITPQDPIRPNRKKLLVLSLAAAAAAGGGVAFASEFLDTRIRTTADYASRIGGRPFAVVPYIPTRVEKRRRFALWTIAILLLILVVAAALAAVHFLVMPLDEIVANIMLKLQ
;
A
#
# COMPACT_ATOMS: atom_id res chain seq x y z
N ASP A 1 17.17 -2.19 17.49
CA ASP A 1 17.03 -3.64 17.78
C ASP A 1 16.91 -4.53 16.55
N PHE A 2 15.92 -4.34 15.66
CA PHE A 2 15.72 -5.23 14.50
C PHE A 2 16.96 -5.36 13.59
N ARG A 3 17.61 -4.24 13.26
CA ARG A 3 18.85 -4.23 12.47
C ARG A 3 20.02 -4.93 13.18
N LEU A 4 20.10 -4.85 14.52
CA LEU A 4 21.17 -5.49 15.30
C LEU A 4 21.03 -7.02 15.35
N LYS A 5 19.79 -7.53 15.34
CA LYS A 5 19.53 -8.97 15.30
C LYS A 5 19.77 -9.59 13.92
N ASN A 6 19.65 -8.81 12.85
CA ASN A 6 19.69 -9.28 11.46
C ASN A 6 20.89 -8.71 10.66
N THR A 7 21.98 -8.33 11.32
CA THR A 7 23.11 -7.59 10.72
C THR A 7 23.67 -8.21 9.44
N LEU A 8 23.78 -9.54 9.39
CA LEU A 8 24.33 -10.27 8.25
C LEU A 8 23.35 -10.37 7.07
N ALA A 9 22.05 -10.35 7.34
CA ALA A 9 20.98 -10.50 6.34
C ALA A 9 20.34 -9.16 5.98
N LEU A 10 21.04 -8.05 6.22
CA LEU A 10 20.57 -6.73 5.83
C LEU A 10 20.65 -6.56 4.30
N PRO A 11 19.71 -5.80 3.70
CA PRO A 11 19.71 -5.55 2.25
C PRO A 11 21.01 -4.93 1.76
N GLU A 12 21.59 -4.03 2.56
CA GLU A 12 22.87 -3.35 2.28
C GLU A 12 24.05 -4.33 2.19
N LYS A 13 23.94 -5.50 2.83
CA LYS A 13 24.98 -6.53 2.83
C LYS A 13 24.78 -7.54 1.70
N LEU A 14 23.66 -7.53 0.99
CA LEU A 14 23.34 -8.53 -0.03
C LEU A 14 24.43 -8.65 -1.10
N GLN A 15 24.86 -7.52 -1.67
CA GLN A 15 25.87 -7.51 -2.73
C GLN A 15 27.24 -7.98 -2.23
N PHE A 16 27.58 -7.63 -0.99
CA PHE A 16 28.79 -8.12 -0.33
C PHE A 16 28.72 -9.62 -0.06
N ASN A 17 27.60 -10.13 0.47
CA ASN A 17 27.41 -11.55 0.74
C ASN A 17 27.46 -12.38 -0.55
N MET A 18 26.89 -11.88 -1.65
CA MET A 18 26.95 -12.51 -2.96
C MET A 18 28.38 -12.63 -3.50
N SER A 19 29.19 -11.57 -3.37
CA SER A 19 30.59 -11.62 -3.83
C SER A 19 31.46 -12.53 -2.95
N ILE A 20 31.21 -12.58 -1.64
CA ILE A 20 31.86 -13.53 -0.74
C ILE A 20 31.40 -14.96 -1.06
N LEU A 21 30.12 -15.18 -1.37
CA LEU A 21 29.61 -16.49 -1.78
C LEU A 21 30.32 -16.97 -3.05
N GLU A 22 30.35 -16.15 -4.09
CA GLU A 22 31.02 -16.49 -5.36
C GLU A 22 32.50 -16.84 -5.15
N ARG A 23 33.22 -16.03 -4.35
CA ARG A 23 34.62 -16.30 -4.01
C ARG A 23 34.78 -17.58 -3.20
N THR A 24 33.90 -17.85 -2.25
CA THR A 24 33.93 -19.06 -1.41
C THR A 24 33.64 -20.31 -2.23
N GLU A 25 32.65 -20.25 -3.12
CA GLU A 25 32.33 -21.34 -4.04
C GLU A 25 33.47 -21.61 -5.02
N LYS A 26 34.09 -20.55 -5.56
CA LYS A 26 35.27 -20.68 -6.40
C LYS A 26 36.42 -21.35 -5.66
N ASN A 27 36.72 -20.89 -4.44
CA ASN A 27 37.77 -21.50 -3.61
C ASN A 27 37.44 -22.98 -3.33
N ALA A 28 36.19 -23.32 -3.01
CA ALA A 28 35.77 -24.71 -2.80
C ALA A 28 36.01 -25.56 -4.05
N ALA A 29 35.63 -25.05 -5.24
CA ALA A 29 35.81 -25.75 -6.50
C ALA A 29 37.31 -25.90 -6.87
N ASP A 30 38.13 -24.89 -6.62
CA ASP A 30 39.56 -24.94 -6.87
C ASP A 30 40.25 -25.94 -5.91
N THR A 31 39.90 -25.96 -4.62
CA THR A 31 40.39 -26.97 -3.67
C THR A 31 39.94 -28.39 -4.05
N GLU A 32 38.72 -28.55 -4.57
CA GLU A 32 38.21 -29.85 -5.01
C GLU A 32 38.97 -30.37 -6.26
N ARG A 33 39.37 -29.47 -7.16
CA ARG A 33 40.29 -29.81 -8.28
C ARG A 33 41.66 -30.23 -7.78
N ASP A 34 42.22 -29.54 -6.78
CA ASP A 34 43.52 -29.90 -6.19
C ASP A 34 43.48 -31.29 -5.52
N ILE A 35 42.37 -31.62 -4.85
CA ILE A 35 42.15 -32.96 -4.28
C ILE A 35 42.17 -34.03 -5.39
N LEU A 36 41.46 -33.79 -6.50
CA LEU A 36 41.45 -34.71 -7.64
C LEU A 36 42.84 -34.88 -8.25
N ALA A 37 43.62 -33.80 -8.37
CA ALA A 37 44.98 -33.86 -8.87
C ALA A 37 45.90 -34.69 -7.95
N ILE A 38 45.77 -34.55 -6.62
CA ILE A 38 46.50 -35.37 -5.65
C ILE A 38 46.07 -36.84 -5.74
N ASP A 39 44.77 -37.11 -5.89
CA ASP A 39 44.26 -38.49 -6.04
C ASP A 39 44.81 -39.16 -7.30
N GLU A 40 44.95 -38.42 -8.39
CA GLU A 40 45.59 -38.89 -9.63
C GLU A 40 47.10 -39.12 -9.45
N GLU A 41 47.83 -38.19 -8.82
CA GLU A 41 49.27 -38.35 -8.51
C GLU A 41 49.51 -39.60 -7.64
N LYS A 42 48.69 -39.80 -6.59
CA LYS A 42 48.75 -40.99 -5.74
C LYS A 42 48.50 -42.27 -6.54
N ARG A 43 47.53 -42.26 -7.46
CA ARG A 43 47.22 -43.42 -8.30
C ARG A 43 48.38 -43.79 -9.22
N LEU A 44 49.09 -42.79 -9.75
CA LEU A 44 50.30 -43.01 -10.57
C LEU A 44 51.46 -43.56 -9.72
N LEU A 45 51.73 -42.98 -8.55
CA LEU A 45 52.80 -43.43 -7.65
C LEU A 45 52.56 -44.85 -7.12
N THR A 46 51.33 -45.18 -6.75
CA THR A 46 50.97 -46.55 -6.31
C THR A 46 51.10 -47.55 -7.44
N PHE A 47 50.74 -47.18 -8.68
CA PHE A 47 50.98 -48.01 -9.85
C PHE A 47 52.47 -48.24 -10.09
N GLU A 48 53.29 -47.18 -10.05
CA GLU A 48 54.75 -47.28 -10.19
C GLU A 48 55.38 -48.18 -9.11
N ALA A 49 54.97 -48.00 -7.85
CA ALA A 49 55.44 -48.83 -6.74
C ALA A 49 55.08 -50.32 -6.93
N ASN A 50 53.85 -50.62 -7.34
CA ASN A 50 53.39 -51.99 -7.58
C ASN A 50 54.14 -52.65 -8.75
N VAL A 51 54.39 -51.92 -9.85
CA VAL A 51 55.17 -52.41 -10.98
C VAL A 51 56.61 -52.71 -10.56
N LYS A 52 57.25 -51.79 -9.83
CA LYS A 52 58.62 -52.00 -9.31
C LYS A 52 58.69 -53.20 -8.37
N ALA A 53 57.75 -53.32 -7.43
CA ALA A 53 57.68 -54.44 -6.49
C ALA A 53 57.48 -55.80 -7.20
N ALA A 54 56.64 -55.85 -8.24
CA ALA A 54 56.45 -57.05 -9.05
C ALA A 54 57.73 -57.46 -9.80
N THR A 55 58.50 -56.50 -10.30
CA THR A 55 59.81 -56.73 -10.92
C THR A 55 60.84 -57.25 -9.91
N SER A 56 60.89 -56.69 -8.69
CA SER A 56 61.80 -57.14 -7.62
C SER A 56 61.50 -58.56 -7.12
N GLN A 57 60.22 -58.95 -6.98
CA GLN A 57 59.86 -60.32 -6.61
C GLN A 57 60.32 -61.34 -7.66
N THR A 58 60.32 -60.95 -8.93
CA THR A 58 60.79 -61.81 -10.04
C THR A 58 62.30 -62.06 -9.92
N ALA A 59 63.09 -61.03 -9.57
CA ALA A 59 64.53 -61.14 -9.37
C ALA A 59 64.96 -61.99 -8.16
N LEU A 60 64.17 -62.01 -7.09
CA LEU A 60 64.47 -62.77 -5.84
C LEU A 60 64.20 -64.27 -5.97
N THR A 61 63.28 -64.70 -6.84
CA THR A 61 62.99 -66.12 -7.09
C THR A 61 64.03 -66.85 -7.96
N GLY A 62 65.15 -66.21 -8.29
CA GLY A 62 66.24 -66.80 -9.10
C GLY A 62 65.83 -67.16 -10.53
N THR A 63 64.59 -66.84 -10.91
CA THR A 63 64.12 -66.87 -12.28
C THR A 63 64.39 -65.48 -12.81
N SER A 64 65.57 -65.24 -13.37
CA SER A 64 65.77 -64.05 -14.21
C SER A 64 64.55 -63.99 -15.14
N PRO A 65 63.82 -62.86 -15.22
CA PRO A 65 62.78 -62.75 -16.23
C PRO A 65 63.46 -63.10 -17.54
N THR A 66 63.04 -64.20 -18.18
CA THR A 66 63.42 -64.41 -19.57
C THR A 66 63.06 -63.11 -20.29
N ALA A 67 63.90 -62.63 -21.21
CA ALA A 67 63.61 -61.40 -21.96
C ALA A 67 62.15 -61.36 -22.48
N GLN A 68 61.58 -62.54 -22.76
CA GLN A 68 60.16 -62.78 -23.01
C GLN A 68 59.19 -62.23 -21.95
N SER A 69 59.37 -62.48 -20.65
CA SER A 69 58.40 -62.02 -19.63
C SER A 69 58.44 -60.50 -19.39
N GLU A 70 59.58 -59.86 -19.69
CA GLU A 70 59.70 -58.40 -19.62
C GLU A 70 59.02 -57.73 -20.82
N ILE A 71 59.18 -58.30 -22.02
CA ILE A 71 58.44 -57.89 -23.23
C ILE A 71 56.92 -58.08 -23.03
N GLU A 72 56.47 -59.18 -22.42
CA GLU A 72 55.06 -59.41 -22.11
C GLU A 72 54.48 -58.37 -21.14
N ARG A 73 55.21 -58.04 -20.06
CA ARG A 73 54.78 -57.00 -19.11
C ARG A 73 54.69 -55.62 -19.76
N GLN A 74 55.65 -55.27 -20.61
CA GLN A 74 55.61 -54.02 -21.36
C GLN A 74 54.41 -53.98 -22.31
N LEU A 75 54.13 -55.08 -23.02
CA LEU A 75 52.97 -55.22 -23.91
C LEU A 75 51.65 -55.03 -23.16
N ASP A 76 51.50 -55.65 -21.98
CA ASP A 76 50.29 -55.51 -21.15
C ASP A 76 50.13 -54.08 -20.62
N SER A 77 51.22 -53.40 -20.27
CA SER A 77 51.19 -51.99 -19.87
C SER A 77 50.73 -51.07 -21.01
N LEU A 78 51.19 -51.32 -22.25
CA LEU A 78 50.78 -50.56 -23.43
C LEU A 78 49.31 -50.84 -23.79
N LYS A 79 48.84 -52.09 -23.65
CA LYS A 79 47.42 -52.45 -23.83
C LYS A 79 46.53 -51.69 -22.86
N LEU A 80 46.95 -51.56 -21.60
CA LEU A 80 46.20 -50.80 -20.58
C LEU A 80 46.12 -49.30 -20.93
N GLN A 81 47.24 -48.73 -21.38
CA GLN A 81 47.29 -47.33 -21.82
C GLN A 81 46.42 -47.08 -23.06
N TYR A 82 46.42 -48.01 -24.02
CA TYR A 82 45.58 -47.97 -25.20
C TYR A 82 44.09 -48.00 -24.83
N ALA A 83 43.70 -48.91 -23.92
CA ALA A 83 42.34 -49.05 -23.43
C ALA A 83 41.85 -47.79 -22.68
N ALA A 84 42.69 -47.18 -21.84
CA ALA A 84 42.37 -45.94 -21.16
C ALA A 84 42.18 -44.77 -22.14
N LYS A 85 43.04 -44.67 -23.17
CA LYS A 85 42.96 -43.61 -24.19
C LYS A 85 41.83 -43.80 -25.20
N THR A 86 41.28 -45.01 -25.36
CA THR A 86 40.13 -45.26 -26.26
C THR A 86 38.86 -44.57 -25.79
N ALA A 87 38.74 -44.26 -24.49
CA ALA A 87 37.59 -43.54 -23.94
C ALA A 87 37.56 -42.05 -24.33
N ILE A 88 38.69 -41.48 -24.75
CA ILE A 88 38.86 -40.04 -25.01
C ILE A 88 39.20 -39.79 -26.48
N TYR A 89 39.95 -40.70 -27.13
CA TYR A 89 40.45 -40.53 -28.50
C TYR A 89 39.86 -41.56 -29.47
N ALA A 90 39.50 -41.09 -30.67
CA ALA A 90 39.06 -41.96 -31.75
C ALA A 90 40.21 -42.86 -32.27
N PRO A 91 39.92 -44.07 -32.80
CA PRO A 91 40.95 -44.99 -33.31
C PRO A 91 41.87 -44.42 -34.40
N THR A 92 41.45 -43.33 -35.05
CA THR A 92 42.20 -42.64 -36.11
C THR A 92 43.18 -41.58 -35.62
N HIS A 93 43.17 -41.25 -34.32
CA HIS A 93 44.03 -40.22 -33.72
C HIS A 93 45.52 -40.60 -33.83
N PRO A 94 46.45 -39.66 -34.11
CA PRO A 94 47.88 -39.95 -34.27
C PRO A 94 48.50 -40.65 -33.05
N GLU A 95 48.09 -40.30 -31.82
CA GLU A 95 48.54 -41.02 -30.61
C GLU A 95 48.03 -42.46 -30.54
N MET A 96 46.80 -42.73 -30.98
CA MET A 96 46.27 -44.10 -31.01
C MET A 96 47.00 -44.96 -32.03
N ARG A 97 47.45 -44.37 -33.15
CA ARG A 97 48.27 -45.04 -34.15
C ARG A 97 49.68 -45.32 -33.66
N SER A 98 50.32 -44.39 -32.95
CA SER A 98 51.67 -44.60 -32.41
C SER A 98 51.67 -45.65 -31.30
N LEU A 99 50.68 -45.65 -30.40
CA LEU A 99 50.52 -46.69 -29.40
C LEU A 99 50.27 -48.07 -30.03
N LYS A 100 49.42 -48.13 -31.07
CA LYS A 100 49.18 -49.39 -31.79
C LYS A 100 50.45 -49.89 -32.49
N ALA A 101 51.20 -49.02 -33.16
CA ALA A 101 52.47 -49.37 -33.79
C ALA A 101 53.51 -49.86 -32.77
N ALA A 102 53.55 -49.26 -31.57
CA ALA A 102 54.43 -49.71 -30.50
C ALA A 102 54.01 -51.09 -29.94
N MET A 103 52.70 -51.35 -29.81
CA MET A 103 52.19 -52.68 -29.44
C MET A 103 52.54 -53.73 -30.50
N ASP A 104 52.32 -53.42 -31.78
CA ASP A 104 52.63 -54.33 -32.90
C ASP A 104 54.14 -54.64 -32.97
N ALA A 105 55.00 -53.66 -32.67
CA ALA A 105 56.45 -53.84 -32.62
C ALA A 105 56.88 -54.76 -31.47
N LEU A 106 56.35 -54.54 -30.26
CA LEU A 106 56.63 -55.39 -29.10
C LEU A 106 56.09 -56.82 -29.28
N GLU A 107 54.94 -56.98 -29.93
CA GLU A 107 54.36 -58.31 -30.20
C GLU A 107 55.21 -59.10 -31.20
N GLN A 108 55.80 -58.43 -32.20
CA GLN A 108 56.78 -59.04 -33.09
C GLN A 108 58.08 -59.41 -32.37
N GLU A 109 58.53 -58.59 -31.43
CA GLU A 109 59.72 -58.87 -30.63
C GLU A 109 59.50 -60.06 -29.69
N LEU A 110 58.30 -60.19 -29.12
CA LEU A 110 57.88 -61.36 -28.36
C LEU A 110 57.88 -62.63 -29.21
N GLN A 111 57.33 -62.57 -30.42
CA GLN A 111 57.33 -63.71 -31.34
C GLN A 111 58.74 -64.13 -31.77
N ARG A 112 59.64 -63.17 -31.98
CA ARG A 112 61.06 -63.46 -32.29
C ARG A 112 61.77 -64.10 -31.11
N ALA A 113 61.51 -63.61 -29.89
CA ALA A 113 62.06 -64.19 -28.68
C ALA A 113 61.52 -65.60 -28.40
N GLN A 114 60.28 -65.92 -28.82
CA GLN A 114 59.67 -67.26 -28.72
C GLN A 114 60.19 -68.25 -29.79
N ALA A 115 60.74 -67.77 -30.91
CA ALA A 115 61.19 -68.60 -32.03
C ALA A 115 62.67 -69.05 -31.96
N GLN A 116 63.43 -68.65 -30.94
CA GLN A 116 64.84 -69.05 -30.75
C GLN A 116 65.01 -70.05 -29.59
N PRO A 117 65.57 -71.27 -29.82
CA PRO A 117 65.89 -72.20 -28.75
C PRO A 117 67.10 -71.74 -27.94
N ALA A 118 67.02 -71.95 -26.64
CA ALA A 118 68.04 -71.61 -25.64
C ALA A 118 69.46 -72.07 -26.03
N ALA A 119 70.43 -71.15 -25.90
CA ALA A 119 71.86 -71.44 -25.84
C ALA A 119 72.41 -71.02 -24.45
N PRO A 120 73.48 -71.66 -23.96
CA PRO A 120 73.71 -71.83 -22.53
C PRO A 120 74.16 -70.55 -21.82
N ALA A 121 73.73 -70.43 -20.57
CA ALA A 121 74.18 -69.44 -19.61
C ALA A 121 75.71 -69.45 -19.49
N GLN A 122 76.33 -68.31 -19.82
CA GLN A 122 77.63 -67.94 -19.29
C GLN A 122 77.37 -67.00 -18.12
N THR A 123 77.89 -67.39 -16.96
CA THR A 123 78.05 -66.56 -15.78
C THR A 123 78.99 -65.39 -16.09
N PRO A 124 78.58 -64.16 -15.76
CA PRO A 124 79.50 -63.20 -15.16
C PRO A 124 79.20 -63.16 -13.66
N GLU A 125 80.21 -63.51 -12.87
CA GLU A 125 80.34 -62.96 -11.53
C GLU A 125 80.39 -61.44 -11.66
N GLU A 126 79.34 -60.74 -11.21
CA GLU A 126 79.45 -59.32 -10.95
C GLU A 126 78.60 -58.96 -9.73
N GLN A 127 79.32 -58.62 -8.67
CA GLN A 127 78.81 -58.06 -7.43
C GLN A 127 77.91 -56.87 -7.75
N THR A 128 76.67 -56.83 -7.30
CA THR A 128 75.96 -55.55 -7.17
C THR A 128 74.94 -55.56 -6.03
N PRO A 129 74.99 -54.55 -5.13
CA PRO A 129 74.10 -54.40 -3.99
C PRO A 129 72.74 -53.82 -4.42
N ALA A 130 71.96 -54.53 -5.26
CA ALA A 130 70.71 -53.98 -5.80
C ALA A 130 69.49 -54.12 -4.86
N ALA A 131 69.47 -55.13 -3.99
CA ALA A 131 68.35 -55.36 -3.07
C ALA A 131 68.22 -54.28 -1.97
N GLY A 132 69.32 -53.59 -1.63
CA GLY A 132 69.33 -52.48 -0.67
C GLY A 132 68.84 -51.16 -1.29
N GLN A 133 69.30 -50.83 -2.50
CA GLN A 133 68.91 -49.59 -3.21
C GLN A 133 67.42 -49.58 -3.61
N GLN A 134 66.86 -50.74 -4.00
CA GLN A 134 65.48 -50.84 -4.49
C GLN A 134 64.43 -50.82 -3.37
N ASN A 135 64.74 -51.33 -2.18
CA ASN A 135 63.88 -51.18 -1.00
C ASN A 135 63.80 -49.70 -0.55
N ILE A 136 64.88 -48.93 -0.75
CA ILE A 136 64.92 -47.49 -0.45
C ILE A 136 63.96 -46.72 -1.38
N ASP A 137 63.86 -47.11 -2.65
CA ASP A 137 62.94 -46.46 -3.61
C ASP A 137 61.46 -46.71 -3.26
N VAL A 138 61.08 -47.93 -2.89
CA VAL A 138 59.69 -48.24 -2.47
C VAL A 138 59.36 -47.51 -1.17
N GLN A 139 60.30 -47.48 -0.22
CA GLN A 139 60.11 -46.78 1.06
C GLN A 139 60.00 -45.26 0.88
N MET A 140 60.69 -44.67 -0.11
CA MET A 140 60.58 -43.26 -0.45
C MET A 140 59.24 -42.93 -1.13
N VAL A 141 58.72 -43.83 -1.98
CA VAL A 141 57.38 -43.70 -2.56
C VAL A 141 56.31 -43.78 -1.47
N ASP A 142 56.43 -44.70 -0.51
CA ASP A 142 55.51 -44.80 0.63
C ASP A 142 55.51 -43.54 1.50
N GLN A 143 56.68 -42.94 1.76
CA GLN A 143 56.77 -41.65 2.46
C GLN A 143 56.08 -40.53 1.68
N LYS A 144 56.22 -40.53 0.35
CA LYS A 144 55.56 -39.54 -0.51
C LYS A 144 54.05 -39.74 -0.59
N ILE A 145 53.57 -40.99 -0.61
CA ILE A 145 52.14 -41.29 -0.54
C ILE A 145 51.56 -40.80 0.80
N LYS A 146 52.25 -41.06 1.92
CA LYS A 146 51.83 -40.58 3.24
C LYS A 146 51.74 -39.05 3.30
N SER A 147 52.73 -38.33 2.77
CA SER A 147 52.67 -36.86 2.75
C SER A 147 51.58 -36.31 1.83
N LEU A 148 51.30 -36.99 0.71
CA LEU A 148 50.15 -36.68 -0.14
C LEU A 148 48.82 -36.98 0.56
N ASP A 149 48.73 -38.04 1.36
CA ASP A 149 47.54 -38.37 2.17
C ASP A 149 47.25 -37.31 3.23
N GLU A 150 48.28 -36.87 3.95
CA GLU A 150 48.15 -35.76 4.92
C GLU A 150 47.71 -34.47 4.24
N ARG A 151 48.31 -34.14 3.08
CA ARG A 151 47.93 -32.96 2.29
C ARG A 151 46.51 -33.08 1.76
N ARG A 152 46.10 -34.25 1.27
CA ARG A 152 44.73 -34.52 0.83
C ARG A 152 43.74 -34.35 1.97
N ALA A 153 44.01 -34.91 3.14
CA ALA A 153 43.15 -34.80 4.31
C ALA A 153 42.97 -33.33 4.73
N PHE A 154 44.05 -32.54 4.70
CA PHE A 154 44.00 -31.10 4.94
C PHE A 154 43.12 -30.37 3.91
N LEU A 155 43.30 -30.63 2.61
CA LEU A 155 42.49 -30.00 1.56
C LEU A 155 41.02 -30.42 1.64
N VAL A 156 40.72 -31.68 1.96
CA VAL A 156 39.34 -32.15 2.17
C VAL A 156 38.68 -31.38 3.31
N ALA A 157 39.35 -31.25 4.46
CA ALA A 157 38.84 -30.47 5.58
C ALA A 157 38.62 -28.98 5.21
N GLN A 158 39.53 -28.41 4.41
CA GLN A 158 39.41 -27.05 3.90
C GLN A 158 38.22 -26.89 2.94
N ALA A 159 38.03 -27.81 2.00
CA ALA A 159 36.91 -27.82 1.05
C ALA A 159 35.57 -27.94 1.78
N GLU A 160 35.48 -28.81 2.80
CA GLU A 160 34.29 -28.88 3.65
C GLU A 160 34.02 -27.58 4.41
N GLY A 161 35.07 -26.91 4.89
CA GLY A 161 34.96 -25.59 5.52
C GLY A 161 34.38 -24.54 4.57
N PHE A 162 34.88 -24.47 3.33
CA PHE A 162 34.33 -23.56 2.31
C PHE A 162 32.89 -23.93 1.93
N LYS A 163 32.58 -25.22 1.77
CA LYS A 163 31.21 -25.68 1.47
C LYS A 163 30.22 -25.29 2.56
N LYS A 164 30.60 -25.43 3.84
CA LYS A 164 29.78 -24.98 4.98
C LYS A 164 29.58 -23.47 4.97
N ALA A 165 30.66 -22.70 4.83
CA ALA A 165 30.58 -21.24 4.76
C ALA A 165 29.70 -20.75 3.58
N ALA A 166 29.79 -21.40 2.42
CA ALA A 166 28.92 -21.11 1.28
C ALA A 166 27.45 -21.45 1.56
N ALA A 167 27.17 -22.55 2.25
CA ALA A 167 25.80 -22.92 2.64
C ALA A 167 25.19 -21.91 3.62
N ASP A 168 25.96 -21.47 4.63
CA ASP A 168 25.52 -20.45 5.58
C ASP A 168 25.23 -19.11 4.87
N LEU A 169 26.10 -18.69 3.95
CA LEU A 169 25.88 -17.49 3.13
C LEU A 169 24.64 -17.60 2.24
N LYS A 170 24.40 -18.77 1.64
CA LYS A 170 23.19 -19.01 0.84
C LYS A 170 21.92 -18.87 1.67
N ASP A 171 21.87 -19.43 2.89
CA ASP A 171 20.72 -19.29 3.77
C ASP A 171 20.47 -17.81 4.13
N ILE A 172 21.54 -17.06 4.44
CA ILE A 172 21.46 -15.62 4.71
C ILE A 172 20.89 -14.86 3.50
N ILE A 173 21.41 -15.14 2.30
CA ILE A 173 20.96 -14.49 1.05
C ILE A 173 19.49 -14.78 0.77
N VAL A 174 19.04 -16.03 0.98
CA VAL A 174 17.64 -16.44 0.76
C VAL A 174 16.68 -15.72 1.72
N ARG A 175 17.08 -15.50 2.98
CA ARG A 175 16.25 -14.80 3.98
C ARG A 175 16.32 -13.26 3.88
N THR A 176 17.31 -12.73 3.16
CA THR A 176 17.53 -11.28 3.03
C THR A 176 16.31 -10.51 2.47
N PRO A 177 15.59 -10.98 1.43
CA PRO A 177 14.39 -10.28 0.93
C PRO A 177 13.26 -10.17 1.95
N GLU A 178 13.06 -11.21 2.76
CA GLU A 178 12.04 -11.21 3.82
C GLU A 178 12.40 -10.17 4.90
N ILE A 179 13.66 -10.18 5.35
CA ILE A 179 14.18 -9.22 6.32
C ILE A 179 14.13 -7.78 5.75
N ALA A 180 14.39 -7.61 4.44
CA ALA A 180 14.22 -6.34 3.74
C ALA A 180 12.78 -5.83 3.82
N ALA A 181 11.81 -6.70 3.53
CA ALA A 181 10.40 -6.36 3.58
C ALA A 181 9.94 -5.98 5.00
N GLN A 182 10.37 -6.74 6.01
CA GLN A 182 10.10 -6.45 7.43
C GLN A 182 10.72 -5.11 7.86
N LEU A 183 11.99 -4.87 7.51
CA LEU A 183 12.67 -3.61 7.82
C LEU A 183 11.97 -2.43 7.15
N GLY A 184 11.61 -2.55 5.87
CA GLY A 184 10.87 -1.49 5.16
C GLY A 184 9.49 -1.22 5.77
N GLY A 185 8.83 -2.24 6.32
CA GLY A 185 7.62 -2.09 7.12
C GLY A 185 7.85 -1.24 8.38
N LEU A 186 8.88 -1.57 9.15
CA LEU A 186 9.25 -0.82 10.37
C LEU A 186 9.66 0.62 10.08
N GLU A 187 10.39 0.85 8.98
CA GLU A 187 10.79 2.20 8.55
C GLU A 187 9.58 3.06 8.19
N ARG A 188 8.64 2.52 7.39
CA ARG A 188 7.38 3.23 7.10
C ARG A 188 6.58 3.54 8.36
N GLN A 189 6.52 2.60 9.31
CA GLN A 189 5.82 2.81 10.58
C GLN A 189 6.48 3.89 11.43
N ARG A 190 7.83 3.87 11.53
CA ARG A 190 8.60 4.94 12.18
C ARG A 190 8.29 6.30 11.55
N ASP A 191 8.33 6.39 10.23
CA ASP A 191 8.08 7.65 9.51
C ASP A 191 6.65 8.16 9.73
N SER A 192 5.67 7.26 9.74
CA SER A 192 4.29 7.61 10.06
C SER A 192 4.15 8.12 11.49
N LEU A 193 4.80 7.47 12.46
CA LEU A 193 4.74 7.86 13.87
C LEU A 193 5.42 9.21 14.10
N GLN A 194 6.53 9.46 13.41
CA GLN A 194 7.24 10.72 13.49
C GLN A 194 6.40 11.87 12.91
N ARG A 195 5.77 11.69 11.75
CA ARG A 195 4.82 12.67 11.20
C ARG A 195 3.64 12.93 12.14
N SER A 196 3.11 11.88 12.77
CA SER A 196 2.04 12.03 13.76
C SER A 196 2.49 12.80 14.99
N MET A 197 3.72 12.57 15.46
CA MET A 197 4.31 13.34 16.57
C MET A 197 4.46 14.81 16.20
N ASP A 198 4.95 15.10 15.00
CA ASP A 198 5.11 16.48 14.52
C ASP A 198 3.75 17.20 14.41
N ASP A 199 2.72 16.53 13.90
CA ASP A 199 1.35 17.06 13.83
C ASP A 199 0.75 17.34 15.23
N VAL A 200 0.88 16.39 16.16
CA VAL A 200 0.41 16.57 17.55
C VAL A 200 1.15 17.71 18.23
N ASN A 201 2.47 17.83 18.04
CA ASN A 201 3.26 18.92 18.59
C ASN A 201 2.84 20.28 18.02
N SER A 202 2.56 20.35 16.71
CA SER A 202 2.04 21.56 16.06
C SER A 202 0.68 21.98 16.64
N LYS A 203 -0.25 21.04 16.77
CA LYS A 203 -1.57 21.27 17.37
C LYS A 203 -1.47 21.68 18.84
N LEU A 204 -0.58 21.05 19.60
CA LEU A 204 -0.30 21.43 20.99
C LEU A 204 0.22 22.86 21.09
N ALA A 205 1.13 23.27 20.19
CA ALA A 205 1.65 24.63 20.15
C ALA A 205 0.54 25.64 19.82
N GLN A 206 -0.35 25.34 18.87
CA GLN A 206 -1.51 26.18 18.54
C GLN A 206 -2.51 26.29 19.70
N ALA A 207 -2.84 25.16 20.34
CA ALA A 207 -3.75 25.14 21.49
C ALA A 207 -3.19 25.97 22.65
N ARG A 208 -1.89 25.85 22.95
CA ARG A 208 -1.22 26.67 23.96
C ARG A 208 -1.19 28.16 23.61
N LEU A 209 -1.05 28.50 22.33
CA LEU A 209 -1.14 29.89 21.88
C LEU A 209 -2.55 30.43 22.08
N GLY A 210 -3.58 29.66 21.70
CA GLY A 210 -4.98 30.01 21.92
C GLY A 210 -5.31 30.20 23.41
N GLU A 211 -4.87 29.28 24.27
CA GLU A 211 -5.01 29.37 25.73
C GLU A 211 -4.38 30.65 26.27
N ARG A 212 -3.16 31.01 25.83
CA ARG A 212 -2.50 32.25 26.25
C ARG A 212 -3.24 33.49 25.78
N LEU A 213 -3.73 33.52 24.53
CA LEU A 213 -4.52 34.66 24.01
C LEU A 213 -5.82 34.86 24.79
N GLU A 214 -6.46 33.76 25.23
CA GLU A 214 -7.63 33.81 26.09
C GLU A 214 -7.28 34.29 27.51
N GLN A 215 -6.21 33.75 28.12
CA GLN A 215 -5.71 34.20 29.44
C GLN A 215 -5.31 35.68 29.44
N ASP A 216 -4.62 36.15 28.40
CA ASP A 216 -4.19 37.54 28.23
C ASP A 216 -5.35 38.47 27.83
N GLN A 217 -6.59 37.95 27.70
CA GLN A 217 -7.78 38.68 27.24
C GLN A 217 -7.59 39.42 25.91
N GLN A 218 -6.68 38.94 25.06
CA GLN A 218 -6.42 39.47 23.71
C GLN A 218 -7.31 38.84 22.64
N GLY A 219 -8.30 38.03 23.03
CA GLY A 219 -9.40 37.64 22.14
C GLY A 219 -10.22 38.87 21.71
N GLU A 220 -10.86 38.79 20.53
CA GLU A 220 -11.71 39.88 20.02
C GLU A 220 -12.77 40.27 21.06
N ARG A 221 -12.60 41.43 21.70
CA ARG A 221 -13.64 42.04 22.53
C ARG A 221 -14.67 42.63 21.58
N PHE A 222 -15.86 42.04 21.52
CA PHE A 222 -17.01 42.69 20.91
C PHE A 222 -17.36 43.93 21.73
N GLU A 223 -16.93 45.11 21.25
CA GLU A 223 -17.34 46.39 21.79
C GLU A 223 -18.66 46.81 21.13
N VAL A 224 -19.70 47.01 21.93
CA VAL A 224 -20.99 47.49 21.44
C VAL A 224 -20.85 48.99 21.16
N ILE A 225 -20.51 49.33 19.92
CA ILE A 225 -20.32 50.73 19.48
C ILE A 225 -21.63 51.51 19.57
N GLU A 226 -22.76 50.88 19.21
CA GLU A 226 -24.07 51.53 19.25
C GLU A 226 -25.17 50.53 19.59
N GLN A 227 -26.08 50.94 20.47
CA GLN A 227 -27.22 50.13 20.89
C GLN A 227 -28.38 50.30 19.88
N PRO A 228 -29.12 49.23 19.57
CA PRO A 228 -30.24 49.31 18.63
C PRO A 228 -31.35 50.23 19.17
N ILE A 229 -31.73 51.24 18.39
CA ILE A 229 -32.86 52.12 18.70
C ILE A 229 -34.18 51.53 18.20
N THR A 230 -35.25 51.72 18.98
CA THR A 230 -36.60 51.32 18.58
C THR A 230 -37.12 52.24 17.47
N PRO A 231 -37.72 51.70 16.39
CA PRO A 231 -38.24 52.52 15.29
C PRO A 231 -39.38 53.43 15.76
N GLN A 232 -39.31 54.72 15.41
CA GLN A 232 -40.35 55.71 15.74
C GLN A 232 -41.57 55.63 14.80
N ASP A 233 -41.37 55.14 13.56
CA ASP A 233 -42.44 55.01 12.58
C ASP A 233 -42.92 53.55 12.45
N PRO A 234 -44.24 53.31 12.34
CA PRO A 234 -44.77 51.99 12.06
C PRO A 234 -44.30 51.48 10.69
N ILE A 235 -43.55 50.37 10.68
CA ILE A 235 -43.01 49.78 9.44
C ILE A 235 -44.16 49.24 8.56
N ARG A 236 -45.19 48.64 9.16
CA ARG A 236 -46.43 48.14 8.49
C ARG A 236 -47.58 48.06 9.51
N PRO A 237 -48.86 48.15 9.10
CA PRO A 237 -49.40 48.58 7.80
C PRO A 237 -49.62 50.10 7.69
N ASN A 238 -49.78 50.61 6.46
CA ASN A 238 -49.97 52.05 6.22
C ASN A 238 -51.35 52.53 6.71
N ARG A 239 -51.36 53.26 7.82
CA ARG A 239 -52.56 53.72 8.53
C ARG A 239 -53.56 54.46 7.63
N LYS A 240 -53.08 55.25 6.65
CA LYS A 240 -53.95 55.99 5.71
C LYS A 240 -54.74 55.07 4.77
N LYS A 241 -54.10 54.00 4.29
CA LYS A 241 -54.78 53.01 3.44
C LYS A 241 -55.88 52.27 4.19
N LEU A 242 -55.63 51.93 5.46
CA LEU A 242 -56.61 51.26 6.31
C LEU A 242 -57.86 52.12 6.52
N LEU A 243 -57.69 53.42 6.77
CA LEU A 243 -58.79 54.36 6.98
C LEU A 243 -59.66 54.49 5.72
N VAL A 244 -59.04 54.65 4.55
CA VAL A 244 -59.78 54.73 3.28
C VAL A 244 -60.52 53.42 3.01
N LEU A 245 -59.88 52.28 3.26
CA LEU A 245 -60.48 50.95 3.08
C LEU A 245 -61.69 50.74 4.01
N SER A 246 -61.57 51.10 5.29
CA SER A 246 -62.65 50.90 6.26
C SER A 246 -63.84 51.80 5.96
N LEU A 247 -63.61 53.05 5.55
CA LEU A 247 -64.66 53.97 5.16
C LEU A 247 -65.38 53.51 3.89
N ALA A 248 -64.62 53.03 2.88
CA ALA A 248 -65.19 52.45 1.67
C ALA A 248 -66.00 51.18 1.98
N ALA A 249 -65.50 50.30 2.84
CA ALA A 249 -66.19 49.09 3.26
C ALA A 249 -67.47 49.40 4.04
N ALA A 250 -67.46 50.39 4.93
CA ALA A 250 -68.64 50.82 5.68
C ALA A 250 -69.72 51.43 4.76
N ALA A 251 -69.33 52.25 3.80
CA ALA A 251 -70.24 52.82 2.80
C ALA A 251 -70.86 51.71 1.91
N ALA A 252 -70.03 50.77 1.45
CA ALA A 252 -70.49 49.62 0.67
C ALA A 252 -71.44 48.73 1.46
N ALA A 253 -71.13 48.43 2.73
CA ALA A 253 -71.99 47.64 3.60
C ALA A 253 -73.31 48.35 3.91
N GLY A 254 -73.28 49.65 4.26
CA GLY A 254 -74.48 50.44 4.53
C GLY A 254 -75.38 50.58 3.30
N GLY A 255 -74.79 50.87 2.14
CA GLY A 255 -75.52 50.89 0.86
C GLY A 255 -76.07 49.51 0.49
N GLY A 256 -75.31 48.45 0.72
CA GLY A 256 -75.74 47.07 0.50
C GLY A 256 -76.93 46.68 1.36
N VAL A 257 -76.94 47.04 2.65
CA VAL A 257 -78.08 46.81 3.54
C VAL A 257 -79.30 47.62 3.11
N ALA A 258 -79.12 48.89 2.72
CA ALA A 258 -80.22 49.72 2.23
C ALA A 258 -80.83 49.15 0.94
N PHE A 259 -79.98 48.75 -0.01
CA PHE A 259 -80.41 48.13 -1.27
C PHE A 259 -81.09 46.78 -1.04
N ALA A 260 -80.53 45.92 -0.20
CA ALA A 260 -81.14 44.64 0.16
C ALA A 260 -82.48 44.83 0.86
N SER A 261 -82.59 45.81 1.77
CA SER A 261 -83.85 46.13 2.44
C SER A 261 -84.93 46.61 1.47
N GLU A 262 -84.58 47.34 0.42
CA GLU A 262 -85.53 47.77 -0.62
C GLU A 262 -85.89 46.61 -1.55
N PHE A 263 -84.90 45.82 -1.99
CA PHE A 263 -85.11 44.68 -2.88
C PHE A 263 -85.97 43.57 -2.25
N LEU A 264 -85.87 43.37 -0.93
CA LEU A 264 -86.70 42.43 -0.19
C LEU A 264 -88.06 43.02 0.24
N ASP A 265 -88.26 44.34 0.18
CA ASP A 265 -89.55 44.96 0.54
C ASP A 265 -90.58 44.70 -0.57
N THR A 266 -91.57 43.85 -0.27
CA THR A 266 -92.64 43.49 -1.21
C THR A 266 -93.89 44.39 -1.04
N ARG A 267 -93.82 45.44 -0.21
CA ARG A 267 -94.97 46.33 0.06
C ARG A 267 -95.27 47.23 -1.13
N ILE A 268 -96.54 47.36 -1.48
CA ILE A 268 -97.05 48.26 -2.52
C ILE A 268 -97.10 49.68 -1.92
N ARG A 269 -96.24 50.59 -2.38
CA ARG A 269 -96.16 51.97 -1.83
C ARG A 269 -96.56 53.02 -2.85
N THR A 270 -96.36 52.76 -4.14
CA THR A 270 -96.62 53.70 -5.23
C THR A 270 -97.79 53.23 -6.11
N THR A 271 -98.48 54.18 -6.75
CA THR A 271 -99.53 53.88 -7.74
C THR A 271 -99.00 53.04 -8.92
N ALA A 272 -97.71 53.17 -9.25
CA ALA A 272 -97.00 52.35 -10.24
C ALA A 272 -96.82 50.89 -9.79
N ASP A 273 -96.55 50.64 -8.51
CA ASP A 273 -96.42 49.28 -7.95
C ASP A 273 -97.77 48.53 -7.99
N TYR A 274 -98.87 49.26 -7.78
CA TYR A 274 -100.22 48.71 -7.86
C TYR A 274 -100.58 48.31 -9.30
N ALA A 275 -100.35 49.22 -10.26
CA ALA A 275 -100.67 48.99 -11.67
C ALA A 275 -99.88 47.82 -12.27
N SER A 276 -98.61 47.63 -11.87
CA SER A 276 -97.73 46.57 -12.37
C SER A 276 -97.99 45.19 -11.75
N ARG A 277 -98.42 45.11 -10.47
CA ARG A 277 -98.59 43.82 -9.77
C ARG A 277 -100.04 43.28 -9.75
N ILE A 278 -101.04 44.16 -9.69
CA ILE A 278 -102.46 43.77 -9.50
C ILE A 278 -103.31 44.05 -10.75
N GLY A 279 -102.87 44.97 -11.62
CA GLY A 279 -103.58 45.35 -12.84
C GLY A 279 -104.69 46.37 -12.59
N GLY A 280 -104.79 47.38 -13.46
CA GLY A 280 -105.77 48.47 -13.37
C GLY A 280 -105.19 49.77 -12.79
N ARG A 281 -105.70 50.92 -13.26
CA ARG A 281 -105.29 52.26 -12.78
C ARG A 281 -106.21 52.69 -11.63
N PRO A 282 -105.69 53.02 -10.43
CA PRO A 282 -106.53 53.44 -9.32
C PRO A 282 -107.24 54.78 -9.63
N PHE A 283 -108.55 54.86 -9.38
CA PHE A 283 -109.38 56.04 -9.69
C PHE A 283 -109.17 57.23 -8.74
N ALA A 284 -108.77 56.98 -7.49
CA ALA A 284 -108.44 58.00 -6.51
C ALA A 284 -107.44 57.43 -5.49
N VAL A 285 -106.52 58.26 -4.99
CA VAL A 285 -105.59 57.91 -3.91
C VAL A 285 -106.09 58.59 -2.63
N VAL A 286 -106.43 57.81 -1.61
CA VAL A 286 -106.73 58.36 -0.28
C VAL A 286 -105.41 58.60 0.45
N PRO A 287 -105.10 59.85 0.83
CA PRO A 287 -103.87 60.12 1.56
C PRO A 287 -103.89 59.42 2.92
N TYR A 288 -102.78 58.77 3.26
CA TYR A 288 -102.61 58.14 4.56
C TYR A 288 -102.54 59.21 5.66
N ILE A 289 -103.51 59.24 6.57
CA ILE A 289 -103.51 60.15 7.72
C ILE A 289 -102.86 59.41 8.90
N PRO A 290 -101.61 59.75 9.29
CA PRO A 290 -100.93 59.05 10.37
C PRO A 290 -101.62 59.32 11.71
N THR A 291 -101.74 58.28 12.54
CA THR A 291 -102.29 58.41 13.89
C THR A 291 -101.27 59.06 14.85
N ARG A 292 -101.74 59.69 15.94
CA ARG A 292 -100.85 60.30 16.96
C ARG A 292 -99.86 59.27 17.54
N VAL A 293 -100.30 58.02 17.70
CA VAL A 293 -99.47 56.92 18.20
C VAL A 293 -98.36 56.56 17.20
N GLU A 294 -98.66 56.50 15.90
CA GLU A 294 -97.66 56.22 14.86
C GLU A 294 -96.63 57.33 14.71
N LYS A 295 -97.04 58.59 14.78
CA LYS A 295 -96.12 59.74 14.70
C LYS A 295 -95.13 59.71 15.87
N ARG A 296 -95.61 59.40 17.08
CA ARG A 296 -94.77 59.27 18.29
C ARG A 296 -93.82 58.06 18.19
N ARG A 297 -94.28 56.92 17.67
CA ARG A 297 -93.44 55.73 17.44
C ARG A 297 -92.35 55.99 16.40
N ARG A 298 -92.68 56.65 15.27
CA ARG A 298 -91.70 57.03 14.25
C ARG A 298 -90.65 57.99 14.81
N PHE A 299 -91.08 59.01 15.56
CA PHE A 299 -90.16 59.94 16.21
C PHE A 299 -89.24 59.22 17.20
N ALA A 300 -89.79 58.33 18.03
CA ALA A 300 -89.00 57.52 18.97
C ALA A 300 -87.96 56.65 18.25
N LEU A 301 -88.33 55.98 17.15
CA LEU A 301 -87.41 55.16 16.34
C LEU A 301 -86.29 56.01 15.71
N TRP A 302 -86.61 57.20 15.19
CA TRP A 302 -85.61 58.12 14.66
C TRP A 302 -84.67 58.63 15.76
N THR A 303 -85.19 58.97 16.94
CA THR A 303 -84.35 59.38 18.07
C THR A 303 -83.45 58.24 18.54
N ILE A 304 -83.95 57.01 18.57
CA ILE A 304 -83.13 55.83 18.91
C ILE A 304 -82.04 55.62 17.86
N ALA A 305 -82.37 55.72 16.57
CA ALA A 305 -81.38 55.58 15.50
C ALA A 305 -80.28 56.66 15.56
N ILE A 306 -80.65 57.91 15.83
CA ILE A 306 -79.69 59.02 16.00
C ILE A 306 -78.81 58.78 17.23
N LEU A 307 -79.39 58.37 18.36
CA LEU A 307 -78.62 58.04 19.57
C LEU A 307 -77.66 56.87 19.34
N LEU A 308 -78.08 55.85 18.59
CA LEU A 308 -77.25 54.69 18.25
C LEU A 308 -76.10 55.11 17.32
N LEU A 309 -76.36 55.98 16.34
CA LEU A 309 -75.32 56.56 15.47
C LEU A 309 -74.27 57.33 16.30
N ILE A 310 -74.71 58.19 17.21
CA ILE A 310 -73.82 58.96 18.08
C ILE A 310 -72.98 58.02 18.95
N LEU A 311 -73.59 56.96 19.52
CA LEU A 311 -72.88 55.97 20.32
C LEU A 311 -71.80 55.24 19.50
N VAL A 312 -72.10 54.83 18.27
CA VAL A 312 -71.13 54.16 17.39
C VAL A 312 -69.97 55.09 17.04
N VAL A 313 -70.24 56.37 16.75
CA VAL A 313 -69.20 57.37 16.48
C VAL A 313 -68.32 57.60 17.71
N ALA A 314 -68.93 57.74 18.90
CA ALA A 314 -68.19 57.91 20.15
C ALA A 314 -67.31 56.67 20.48
N ALA A 315 -67.84 55.46 20.28
CA ALA A 315 -67.10 54.22 20.47
C ALA A 315 -65.93 54.10 19.47
N ALA A 316 -66.14 54.49 18.21
CA ALA A 316 -65.08 54.51 17.21
C ALA A 316 -63.96 55.50 17.56
N LEU A 317 -64.30 56.70 18.03
CA LEU A 317 -63.33 57.69 18.51
C LEU A 317 -62.56 57.20 19.74
N ALA A 318 -63.24 56.56 20.69
CA ALA A 318 -62.59 55.96 21.85
C ALA A 318 -61.64 54.81 21.46
N ALA A 319 -62.04 53.95 20.52
CA ALA A 319 -61.18 52.88 20.02
C ALA A 319 -59.91 53.44 19.34
N VAL A 320 -60.03 54.52 18.57
CA VAL A 320 -58.87 55.19 17.97
C VAL A 320 -57.96 55.78 19.06
N HIS A 321 -58.54 56.42 20.07
CA HIS A 321 -57.81 57.01 21.19
C HIS A 321 -56.99 55.97 21.97
N PHE A 322 -57.58 54.81 22.27
CA PHE A 322 -56.93 53.77 23.08
C PHE A 322 -56.02 52.82 22.28
N LEU A 323 -56.35 52.48 21.04
CA LEU A 323 -55.57 51.47 20.27
C LEU A 323 -54.53 52.05 19.32
N VAL A 324 -54.63 53.33 18.93
CA VAL A 324 -53.83 53.85 17.80
C VAL A 324 -52.93 55.02 18.20
N MET A 325 -53.51 56.05 18.85
CA MET A 325 -52.80 57.23 19.33
C MET A 325 -53.73 58.09 20.19
N PRO A 326 -53.23 58.73 21.27
CA PRO A 326 -54.01 59.72 22.00
C PRO A 326 -54.41 60.86 21.07
N LEU A 327 -55.62 61.41 21.27
CA LEU A 327 -56.19 62.44 20.38
C LEU A 327 -55.36 63.72 20.39
N ASP A 328 -54.65 63.96 21.50
CA ASP A 328 -53.80 65.12 21.72
C ASP A 328 -52.61 65.17 20.73
N GLU A 329 -51.99 64.02 20.43
CA GLU A 329 -50.89 63.94 19.46
C GLU A 329 -51.36 64.12 18.00
N ILE A 330 -52.58 63.69 17.69
CA ILE A 330 -53.16 63.86 16.35
C ILE A 330 -53.44 65.34 16.09
N VAL A 331 -54.06 66.03 17.05
CA VAL A 331 -54.35 67.47 16.94
C VAL A 331 -53.04 68.27 16.86
N ALA A 332 -52.04 67.92 17.66
CA ALA A 332 -50.72 68.56 17.62
C ALA A 332 -50.01 68.38 16.26
N ASN A 333 -50.02 67.17 15.71
CA ASN A 333 -49.42 66.90 14.40
C ASN A 333 -50.14 67.60 13.23
N ILE A 334 -51.46 67.79 13.32
CA ILE A 334 -52.21 68.53 12.30
C ILE A 334 -51.88 70.03 12.40
N MET A 335 -51.79 70.59 13.61
CA MET A 335 -51.37 71.99 13.81
C MET A 335 -49.96 72.26 13.29
N LEU A 336 -49.01 71.37 13.59
CA LEU A 336 -47.63 71.48 13.11
C LEU A 336 -47.47 71.36 11.60
N LYS A 337 -48.44 70.76 10.91
CA LYS A 337 -48.39 70.55 9.44
C LYS A 337 -49.17 71.62 8.66
N LEU A 338 -49.94 72.45 9.35
CA LEU A 338 -50.62 73.63 8.80
C LEU A 338 -49.78 74.92 8.94
N GLN A 339 -48.70 74.89 9.74
CA GLN A 339 -47.63 75.90 9.74
C GLN A 339 -46.54 75.52 8.74
#